data_AF-A0AAV9G4U5-F1
#
_entry.id   AF-A0AAV9G4U5-F1
#
_cell.length_a   1.000
_cell.length_b   1.000
_cell.length_c   1.000
_cell.angle_alpha   90.00
_cell.angle_beta   90.00
_cell.angle_gamma   90.00
#
_symmetry.space_group_name_H-M   'P 1'
#
loop_
_entity.id
_entity.type
_entity.pdbx_description
1 polymer ?
#
loop_
_entity_poly.entity_id
_entity_poly.type
_entity_poly.pdbx_seq_one_letter_code
_entity_poly.pdbx_strand_id
1 'polypeptide(L)'
;MAIHPTTGVAPPPAPHSVKEGAFQSFMNLIQACAYNLPHEFFQHARGIDFTAASTESDMVHFPSPLREQETMLAIKALEACAAAAIADLRCGVDPQGEYVRRISIDVDKTSCFLMSAYLTTIDGMGKQDPGVRAKIPDTDLHQAQSILYRRLSANLYETKNPGEYYHIHGSLEATKTLQMIGLPSHNPAMTDYRTCINTIENAVKKFTSQELDIMNVMHGQAGIPALTWDEFGRSSHGKVLKDMAPLSVGQLDNGTRKSQFKPFENSAEPQHALLGIKVVELCRVIAGPTIGRSLAAHGADVMKITSSDLPDVPFFQVDVNTGKHTISLNLRDESNRTTFERLIEDADVIIDGYRPGALARLGIDEAFLIKMAEKRGFGFVYVAEDCFGGTIGTGTTSMPGAEWAFRPGWQQIADCVTGVAWAQGQFMGVKAPVVPPFPMSDYGTGALGCVAAMAGLYRRATEGGSWICRTSLCQYDVFLMKQGLLPEMEQRRLRKVHDDAFFKLRHHDSVDEVGRRALASLRRVVPHLFEGALMQKASSAGFGGTVAWPKEAVKVEGLRVGHLRATRPNGYDEASWADWEVDAGLEKASQAQP
;
A
#
# COMPACT_ATOMS: atom_id res chain seq x y z
N MET A 1 61.86 -22.68 -20.90
CA MET A 1 61.00 -21.54 -20.56
C MET A 1 59.80 -22.08 -19.80
N ALA A 2 59.82 -21.98 -18.47
CA ALA A 2 58.69 -22.36 -17.63
C ALA A 2 57.61 -21.26 -17.75
N ILE A 3 56.40 -21.67 -18.11
CA ILE A 3 55.23 -20.78 -18.15
C ILE A 3 54.74 -20.66 -16.71
N HIS A 4 54.94 -19.49 -16.10
CA HIS A 4 54.32 -19.16 -14.83
C HIS A 4 52.82 -18.97 -15.02
N PRO A 5 51.96 -19.65 -14.26
CA PRO A 5 50.54 -19.35 -14.26
C PRO A 5 50.33 -18.03 -13.52
N THR A 6 49.81 -17.04 -14.24
CA THR A 6 49.32 -15.80 -13.65
C THR A 6 48.13 -16.12 -12.75
N THR A 7 48.34 -15.98 -11.44
CA THR A 7 47.28 -15.96 -10.43
C THR A 7 46.46 -14.68 -10.64
N GLY A 8 45.52 -14.72 -11.58
CA GLY A 8 44.51 -13.69 -11.74
C GLY A 8 43.60 -13.71 -10.52
N VAL A 9 43.80 -12.77 -9.60
CA VAL A 9 42.82 -12.46 -8.56
C VAL A 9 41.54 -12.05 -9.30
N ALA A 10 40.46 -12.81 -9.13
CA ALA A 10 39.17 -12.45 -9.70
C ALA A 10 38.83 -11.01 -9.26
N PRO A 11 38.35 -10.14 -10.17
CA PRO A 11 37.96 -8.79 -9.79
C PRO A 11 36.93 -8.87 -8.64
N PRO A 12 36.96 -7.92 -7.70
CA PRO A 12 35.97 -7.90 -6.63
C PRO A 12 34.56 -7.92 -7.25
N PRO A 13 33.60 -8.65 -6.66
CA PRO A 13 32.24 -8.67 -7.16
C PRO A 13 31.71 -7.24 -7.25
N ALA A 14 31.00 -6.95 -8.34
CA ALA A 14 30.35 -5.66 -8.50
C ALA A 14 29.43 -5.36 -7.30
N PRO A 15 29.32 -4.09 -6.86
CA PRO A 15 28.37 -3.72 -5.83
C PRO A 15 26.94 -4.07 -6.27
N HIS A 16 26.10 -4.43 -5.30
CA HIS A 16 24.69 -4.75 -5.56
C HIS A 16 23.98 -3.53 -6.16
N SER A 17 23.33 -3.70 -7.33
CA SER A 17 22.54 -2.67 -8.00
C SER A 17 21.06 -2.91 -7.78
N VAL A 18 20.38 -1.90 -7.22
CA VAL A 18 18.92 -1.92 -7.05
C VAL A 18 18.22 -1.89 -8.41
N LYS A 19 18.75 -1.18 -9.40
CA LYS A 19 18.20 -1.15 -10.76
C LYS A 19 18.24 -2.52 -11.44
N GLU A 20 19.34 -3.25 -11.32
CA GLU A 20 19.44 -4.62 -11.87
C GLU A 20 18.44 -5.55 -11.18
N GLY A 21 18.35 -5.49 -9.85
CA GLY A 21 17.36 -6.25 -9.09
C GLY A 21 15.90 -5.88 -9.41
N ALA A 22 15.64 -4.60 -9.68
CA ALA A 22 14.33 -4.11 -10.10
C ALA A 22 13.93 -4.64 -11.48
N PHE A 23 14.87 -4.70 -12.44
CA PHE A 23 14.61 -5.31 -13.74
C PHE A 23 14.22 -6.78 -13.61
N GLN A 24 14.94 -7.55 -12.79
CA GLN A 24 14.58 -8.95 -12.57
C GLN A 24 13.24 -9.10 -11.84
N SER A 25 12.98 -8.26 -10.84
CA SER A 25 11.71 -8.23 -10.13
C SER A 25 10.54 -7.88 -11.07
N PHE A 26 10.76 -6.99 -12.04
CA PHE A 26 9.79 -6.64 -13.07
C PHE A 26 9.49 -7.82 -13.99
N MET A 27 10.52 -8.54 -14.45
CA MET A 27 10.33 -9.75 -15.25
C MET A 27 9.54 -10.84 -14.49
N ASN A 28 9.82 -11.02 -13.20
CA ASN A 28 9.07 -11.93 -12.35
C ASN A 28 7.60 -11.48 -12.18
N LEU A 29 7.37 -10.16 -12.02
CA LEU A 29 6.03 -9.59 -11.85
C LEU A 29 5.18 -9.79 -13.11
N ILE A 30 5.69 -9.45 -14.29
CA ILE A 30 4.94 -9.60 -15.54
C ILE A 30 4.62 -11.07 -15.82
N GLN A 31 5.55 -11.98 -15.51
CA GLN A 31 5.31 -13.41 -15.64
C GLN A 31 4.20 -13.89 -14.69
N ALA A 32 4.25 -13.46 -13.43
CA ALA A 32 3.25 -13.81 -12.43
C ALA A 32 1.85 -13.25 -12.77
N CYS A 33 1.78 -12.08 -13.44
CA CYS A 33 0.54 -11.39 -13.77
C CYS A 33 0.07 -11.61 -15.22
N ALA A 34 0.76 -12.42 -16.04
CA ALA A 34 0.54 -12.48 -17.49
C ALA A 34 -0.91 -12.76 -17.91
N TYR A 35 -1.65 -13.58 -17.16
CA TYR A 35 -3.06 -13.92 -17.45
C TYR A 35 -4.06 -12.89 -16.89
N ASN A 36 -3.62 -12.04 -15.96
CA ASN A 36 -4.47 -11.07 -15.29
C ASN A 36 -4.43 -9.68 -15.96
N LEU A 37 -3.46 -9.40 -16.82
CA LEU A 37 -3.24 -8.07 -17.38
C LEU A 37 -3.47 -8.03 -18.89
N PRO A 38 -3.91 -6.89 -19.45
CA PRO A 38 -3.92 -6.67 -20.89
C PRO A 38 -2.52 -6.85 -21.49
N HIS A 39 -2.44 -7.42 -22.69
CA HIS A 39 -1.16 -7.68 -23.34
C HIS A 39 -0.41 -6.38 -23.66
N GLU A 40 -1.14 -5.32 -23.98
CA GLU A 40 -0.67 -4.00 -24.36
C GLU A 40 0.10 -3.31 -23.24
N PHE A 41 -0.12 -3.70 -21.97
CA PHE A 41 0.71 -3.21 -20.86
C PHE A 41 2.17 -3.65 -21.04
N PHE A 42 2.41 -4.81 -21.64
CA PHE A 42 3.77 -5.34 -21.82
C PHE A 42 4.48 -4.75 -23.05
N GLN A 43 3.76 -4.09 -23.98
CA GLN A 43 4.35 -3.45 -25.15
C GLN A 43 5.39 -2.39 -24.76
N HIS A 44 5.09 -1.62 -23.71
CA HIS A 44 5.96 -0.54 -23.24
C HIS A 44 7.11 -1.00 -22.34
N ALA A 45 7.21 -2.30 -22.05
CA ALA A 45 8.26 -2.84 -21.18
C ALA A 45 9.68 -2.52 -21.67
N ARG A 46 9.88 -2.44 -23.00
CA ARG A 46 11.19 -2.11 -23.61
C ARG A 46 11.57 -0.64 -23.46
N GLY A 47 10.63 0.22 -23.12
CA GLY A 47 10.84 1.65 -22.91
C GLY A 47 11.22 2.02 -21.48
N ILE A 48 11.29 1.04 -20.56
CA ILE A 48 11.56 1.26 -19.14
C ILE A 48 13.06 1.51 -18.92
N ASP A 49 13.35 2.59 -18.20
CA ASP A 49 14.64 2.87 -17.60
C ASP A 49 14.48 3.09 -16.09
N PHE A 50 15.19 2.30 -15.27
CA PHE A 50 15.29 2.57 -13.84
C PHE A 50 16.39 3.61 -13.63
N THR A 51 16.04 4.75 -13.04
CA THR A 51 16.93 5.91 -12.94
C THR A 51 17.36 6.16 -11.50
N ALA A 52 18.61 6.58 -11.35
CA ALA A 52 19.24 6.90 -10.07
C ALA A 52 20.10 8.15 -10.26
N ALA A 53 20.01 9.12 -9.34
CA ALA A 53 20.74 10.38 -9.47
C ALA A 53 22.26 10.22 -9.30
N SER A 54 22.69 9.15 -8.65
CA SER A 54 24.10 8.82 -8.41
C SER A 54 24.28 7.30 -8.27
N THR A 55 25.53 6.84 -8.16
CA THR A 55 25.82 5.46 -7.77
C THR A 55 25.35 5.13 -6.35
N GLU A 56 25.29 6.13 -5.47
CA GLU A 56 24.79 5.95 -4.10
C GLU A 56 23.26 5.75 -4.08
N SER A 57 22.56 6.39 -5.00
CA SER A 57 21.12 6.22 -5.22
C SER A 57 20.75 4.83 -5.78
N ASP A 58 21.71 4.08 -6.36
CA ASP A 58 21.51 2.71 -6.87
C ASP A 58 21.89 1.64 -5.83
N MET A 59 21.87 1.99 -4.55
CA MET A 59 22.13 1.06 -3.45
C MET A 59 20.85 0.74 -2.67
N VAL A 60 20.87 -0.36 -1.91
CA VAL A 60 19.80 -0.63 -0.95
C VAL A 60 19.86 0.41 0.18
N HIS A 61 18.74 1.07 0.43
CA HIS A 61 18.58 2.13 1.41
C HIS A 61 18.10 1.61 2.76
N PHE A 62 17.20 0.63 2.78
CA PHE A 62 16.52 0.21 4.01
C PHE A 62 17.31 -0.83 4.82
N PRO A 63 17.26 -0.78 6.16
CA PRO A 63 17.85 -1.81 7.03
C PRO A 63 16.95 -3.06 7.10
N SER A 64 16.71 -3.68 5.94
CA SER A 64 15.86 -4.86 5.72
C SER A 64 16.59 -5.84 4.81
N PRO A 65 16.46 -7.17 4.98
CA PRO A 65 17.01 -8.15 4.04
C PRO A 65 16.14 -8.32 2.79
N LEU A 66 14.96 -7.70 2.76
CA LEU A 66 13.96 -7.90 1.74
C LEU A 66 14.25 -7.04 0.52
N ARG A 67 13.89 -7.52 -0.67
CA ARG A 67 14.04 -6.81 -1.95
C ARG A 67 12.92 -5.78 -2.17
N GLU A 68 12.60 -4.99 -1.15
CA GLU A 68 11.45 -4.09 -1.12
C GLU A 68 11.55 -2.97 -2.16
N GLN A 69 12.72 -2.32 -2.27
CA GLN A 69 12.95 -1.27 -3.28
C GLN A 69 12.81 -1.81 -4.70
N GLU A 70 13.45 -2.96 -4.97
CA GLU A 70 13.42 -3.63 -6.28
C GLU A 70 12.00 -4.05 -6.66
N THR A 71 11.27 -4.61 -5.69
CA THR A 71 9.87 -5.03 -5.83
C THR A 71 8.96 -3.85 -6.12
N MET A 72 9.10 -2.74 -5.39
CA MET A 72 8.27 -1.56 -5.63
C MET A 72 8.61 -0.87 -6.96
N LEU A 73 9.90 -0.79 -7.33
CA LEU A 73 10.31 -0.29 -8.63
C LEU A 73 9.66 -1.08 -9.77
N ALA A 74 9.64 -2.41 -9.66
CA ALA A 74 8.95 -3.28 -10.59
C ALA A 74 7.43 -2.99 -10.67
N ILE A 75 6.76 -2.80 -9.54
CA ILE A 75 5.33 -2.49 -9.51
C ILE A 75 5.06 -1.11 -10.14
N LYS A 76 5.88 -0.10 -9.83
CA LYS A 76 5.78 1.26 -10.41
C LYS A 76 6.08 1.28 -11.91
N ALA A 77 6.98 0.43 -12.39
CA ALA A 77 7.22 0.25 -13.81
C ALA A 77 5.98 -0.34 -14.52
N LEU A 78 5.31 -1.30 -13.89
CA LEU A 78 4.08 -1.88 -14.43
C LEU A 78 2.90 -0.88 -14.38
N GLU A 79 2.82 -0.05 -13.34
CA GLU A 79 1.88 1.08 -13.24
C GLU A 79 2.09 2.08 -14.40
N ALA A 80 3.35 2.40 -14.71
CA ALA A 80 3.71 3.27 -15.82
C ALA A 80 3.32 2.67 -17.19
N CYS A 81 3.54 1.37 -17.37
CA CYS A 81 3.11 0.62 -18.55
C CYS A 81 1.59 0.64 -18.72
N ALA A 82 0.83 0.49 -17.63
CA ALA A 82 -0.63 0.58 -17.66
C ALA A 82 -1.11 1.97 -18.09
N ALA A 83 -0.51 3.03 -17.55
CA ALA A 83 -0.81 4.41 -17.94
C ALA A 83 -0.47 4.67 -19.43
N ALA A 84 0.65 4.14 -19.92
CA ALA A 84 1.07 4.22 -21.32
C ALA A 84 0.07 3.55 -22.27
N ALA A 85 -0.40 2.34 -21.95
CA ALA A 85 -1.39 1.63 -22.77
C ALA A 85 -2.75 2.35 -22.80
N ILE A 86 -3.19 2.90 -21.67
CA ILE A 86 -4.42 3.73 -21.62
C ILE A 86 -4.25 4.99 -22.49
N ALA A 87 -3.06 5.61 -22.46
CA ALA A 87 -2.78 6.77 -23.29
C ALA A 87 -2.86 6.46 -24.79
N ASP A 88 -2.43 5.29 -25.21
CA ASP A 88 -2.51 4.87 -26.62
C ASP A 88 -3.96 4.74 -27.09
N LEU A 89 -4.85 4.17 -26.25
CA LEU A 89 -6.31 4.18 -26.50
C LEU A 89 -6.87 5.59 -26.66
N ARG A 90 -6.36 6.57 -25.90
CA ARG A 90 -6.81 7.97 -25.93
C ARG A 90 -6.26 8.76 -27.12
N CYS A 91 -5.09 8.40 -27.62
CA CYS A 91 -4.51 8.98 -28.82
C CYS A 91 -5.06 8.37 -30.12
N GLY A 92 -5.75 7.22 -30.05
CA GLY A 92 -6.08 6.43 -31.23
C GLY A 92 -4.85 5.86 -31.93
N VAL A 93 -3.75 5.67 -31.19
CA VAL A 93 -2.55 4.97 -31.69
C VAL A 93 -2.92 3.50 -31.83
N ASP A 94 -2.55 2.91 -32.98
CA ASP A 94 -2.81 1.51 -33.29
C ASP A 94 -2.25 0.60 -32.18
N PRO A 95 -3.09 -0.18 -31.47
CA PRO A 95 -2.65 -1.15 -30.46
C PRO A 95 -1.75 -2.27 -31.02
N GLN A 96 -1.59 -2.36 -32.34
CA GLN A 96 -0.65 -3.25 -33.03
C GLN A 96 0.66 -2.56 -33.47
N GLY A 97 0.86 -1.27 -33.17
CA GLY A 97 2.02 -0.49 -33.63
C GLY A 97 3.33 -0.80 -32.89
N GLU A 98 4.47 -0.54 -33.54
CA GLU A 98 5.82 -0.66 -32.93
C GLU A 98 6.17 0.47 -31.95
N TYR A 99 5.27 1.44 -31.74
CA TYR A 99 5.56 2.60 -30.89
C TYR A 99 5.68 2.19 -29.42
N VAL A 100 6.78 2.61 -28.80
CA VAL A 100 7.11 2.36 -27.40
C VAL A 100 7.41 3.70 -26.74
N ARG A 101 6.56 4.10 -25.78
CA ARG A 101 6.79 5.28 -24.94
C ARG A 101 8.01 5.07 -24.04
N ARG A 102 8.85 6.09 -23.90
CA ARG A 102 9.90 6.11 -22.88
C ARG A 102 9.27 6.21 -21.48
N ILE A 103 9.73 5.36 -20.57
CA ILE A 103 9.28 5.28 -19.18
C ILE A 103 10.51 5.39 -18.28
N SER A 104 10.43 6.20 -17.23
CA SER A 104 11.49 6.32 -16.24
C SER A 104 10.92 6.16 -14.84
N ILE A 105 11.56 5.30 -14.03
CA ILE A 105 11.19 5.06 -12.63
C ILE A 105 12.38 5.41 -11.74
N ASP A 106 12.19 6.33 -10.81
CA ASP A 106 13.24 6.90 -9.97
C ASP A 106 13.42 6.12 -8.65
N VAL A 107 14.64 5.65 -8.38
CA VAL A 107 14.97 4.83 -7.18
C VAL A 107 14.78 5.59 -5.87
N ASP A 108 15.19 6.86 -5.81
CA ASP A 108 15.14 7.67 -4.60
C ASP A 108 13.69 8.05 -4.27
N LYS A 109 12.91 8.45 -5.28
CA LYS A 109 11.47 8.74 -5.11
C LYS A 109 10.68 7.49 -4.77
N THR A 110 11.04 6.33 -5.32
CA THR A 110 10.42 5.05 -4.95
C THR A 110 10.70 4.69 -3.50
N SER A 111 11.92 4.95 -3.03
CA SER A 111 12.27 4.80 -1.61
C SER A 111 11.46 5.76 -0.73
N CYS A 112 11.26 7.01 -1.16
CA CYS A 112 10.43 7.96 -0.43
C CYS A 112 8.94 7.54 -0.40
N PHE A 113 8.41 7.01 -1.50
CA PHE A 113 7.03 6.49 -1.58
C PHE A 113 6.77 5.40 -0.53
N LEU A 114 7.71 4.47 -0.39
CA LEU A 114 7.65 3.36 0.56
C LEU A 114 7.63 3.78 2.04
N MET A 115 8.07 5.01 2.35
CA MET A 115 8.03 5.58 3.70
C MET A 115 7.22 6.89 3.75
N SER A 116 6.29 7.11 2.81
CA SER A 116 5.61 8.39 2.60
C SER A 116 4.96 8.96 3.87
N ALA A 117 4.28 8.11 4.66
CA ALA A 117 3.67 8.47 5.94
C ALA A 117 4.66 8.96 7.01
N TYR A 118 5.96 8.69 6.86
CA TYR A 118 7.02 9.16 7.75
C TYR A 118 7.74 10.41 7.23
N LEU A 119 7.62 10.70 5.93
CA LEU A 119 8.24 11.87 5.29
C LEU A 119 7.28 13.05 5.12
N THR A 120 5.97 12.76 5.09
CA THR A 120 4.95 13.78 4.90
C THR A 120 4.88 14.71 6.10
N THR A 121 4.71 16.02 5.85
CA THR A 121 4.66 17.05 6.89
C THR A 121 3.58 18.10 6.63
N ILE A 122 3.07 18.73 7.70
CA ILE A 122 2.27 19.97 7.66
C ILE A 122 3.10 21.07 8.32
N ASP A 123 3.38 22.16 7.60
CA ASP A 123 4.25 23.26 8.04
C ASP A 123 5.62 22.76 8.56
N GLY A 124 6.14 21.68 7.96
CA GLY A 124 7.40 21.03 8.37
C GLY A 124 7.28 20.07 9.56
N MET A 125 6.12 19.97 10.22
CA MET A 125 5.86 19.03 11.31
C MET A 125 5.44 17.67 10.74
N GLY A 126 6.20 16.62 11.08
CA GLY A 126 5.92 15.24 10.67
C GLY A 126 5.16 14.43 11.74
N LYS A 127 4.92 13.14 11.46
CA LYS A 127 4.13 12.22 12.33
C LYS A 127 4.56 12.22 13.80
N GLN A 128 5.86 12.35 14.04
CA GLN A 128 6.47 12.26 15.37
C GLN A 128 6.56 13.63 16.09
N ASP A 129 6.19 14.72 15.41
CA ASP A 129 6.19 16.04 16.01
C ASP A 129 4.95 16.21 16.92
N PRO A 130 5.10 16.55 18.21
CA PRO A 130 3.97 16.70 19.12
C PRO A 130 3.02 17.84 18.72
N GLY A 131 3.53 18.88 18.03
CA GLY A 131 2.74 20.03 17.58
C GLY A 131 1.79 19.71 16.44
N VAL A 132 2.04 18.64 15.68
CA VAL A 132 1.23 18.31 14.50
C VAL A 132 -0.20 17.91 14.84
N ARG A 133 -0.42 17.40 16.06
CA ARG A 133 -1.77 17.04 16.55
C ARG A 133 -2.73 18.22 16.55
N ALA A 134 -2.24 19.44 16.78
CA ALA A 134 -3.06 20.65 16.75
C ALA A 134 -3.47 21.06 15.33
N LYS A 135 -2.89 20.44 14.29
CA LYS A 135 -3.13 20.73 12.87
C LYS A 135 -4.04 19.72 12.19
N ILE A 136 -4.35 18.60 12.83
CA ILE A 136 -5.11 17.49 12.24
C ILE A 136 -6.36 17.21 13.06
N PRO A 137 -7.52 16.95 12.44
CA PRO A 137 -8.69 16.47 13.17
C PRO A 137 -8.39 15.16 13.90
N ASP A 138 -8.90 15.04 15.12
CA ASP A 138 -8.76 13.81 15.89
C ASP A 138 -9.74 12.74 15.39
N THR A 139 -9.19 11.68 14.82
CA THR A 139 -9.94 10.50 14.35
C THR A 139 -9.65 9.26 15.21
N ASP A 140 -8.90 9.38 16.30
CA ASP A 140 -8.62 8.29 17.25
C ASP A 140 -9.76 8.14 18.28
N LEU A 141 -10.98 7.92 17.78
CA LEU A 141 -12.23 7.97 18.55
C LEU A 141 -12.28 6.97 19.72
N HIS A 142 -11.47 5.92 19.68
CA HIS A 142 -11.40 4.87 20.70
C HIS A 142 -10.07 4.89 21.48
N GLN A 143 -9.30 5.97 21.35
CA GLN A 143 -8.02 6.18 22.04
C GLN A 143 -7.06 4.99 21.85
N ALA A 144 -7.13 4.33 20.70
CA ALA A 144 -6.32 3.18 20.35
C ALA A 144 -4.87 3.62 20.09
N GLN A 145 -4.68 4.84 19.58
CA GLN A 145 -3.34 5.42 19.38
C GLN A 145 -2.92 6.25 20.60
N SER A 146 -3.81 7.04 21.16
CA SER A 146 -3.49 8.06 22.17
C SER A 146 -3.06 7.48 23.51
N ILE A 147 -3.63 6.34 23.92
CA ILE A 147 -3.22 5.61 25.13
C ILE A 147 -2.15 4.59 24.76
N LEU A 148 -0.92 4.79 25.26
CA LEU A 148 0.22 3.92 24.94
C LEU A 148 -0.05 2.44 25.23
N TYR A 149 -0.65 2.14 26.38
CA TYR A 149 -1.06 0.78 26.76
C TYR A 149 -2.01 0.13 25.73
N ARG A 150 -2.98 0.87 25.18
CA ARG A 150 -3.89 0.37 24.13
C ARG A 150 -3.16 0.21 22.80
N ARG A 151 -2.29 1.16 22.45
CA ARG A 151 -1.48 1.09 21.22
C ARG A 151 -0.62 -0.16 21.18
N LEU A 152 -0.02 -0.52 22.31
CA LEU A 152 0.84 -1.70 22.42
C LEU A 152 0.08 -3.03 22.41
N SER A 153 -1.26 -3.03 22.40
CA SER A 153 -2.04 -4.25 22.14
C SER A 153 -2.11 -4.60 20.65
N ALA A 154 -1.44 -3.83 19.77
CA ALA A 154 -1.18 -4.15 18.38
C ALA A 154 0.31 -4.40 18.19
N ASN A 155 0.76 -5.59 18.59
CA ASN A 155 2.19 -5.92 18.65
C ASN A 155 2.42 -7.44 18.70
N LEU A 156 3.69 -7.82 18.52
CA LEU A 156 4.14 -9.21 18.50
C LEU A 156 4.74 -9.62 19.85
N TYR A 157 4.23 -10.70 20.43
CA TYR A 157 4.61 -11.15 21.76
C TYR A 157 4.95 -12.64 21.77
N GLU A 158 5.91 -13.04 22.60
CA GLU A 158 6.19 -14.46 22.83
C GLU A 158 5.02 -15.09 23.60
N THR A 159 4.64 -16.30 23.21
CA THR A 159 3.53 -17.05 23.81
C THR A 159 4.00 -17.89 25.00
N LYS A 160 3.11 -18.72 25.54
CA LYS A 160 3.44 -19.72 26.58
C LYS A 160 4.57 -20.67 26.17
N ASN A 161 4.68 -20.98 24.88
CA ASN A 161 5.72 -21.86 24.36
C ASN A 161 6.94 -21.00 23.94
N PRO A 162 8.13 -21.22 24.53
CA PRO A 162 9.31 -20.46 24.17
C PRO A 162 9.64 -20.55 22.67
N GLY A 163 9.92 -19.42 22.04
CA GLY A 163 10.19 -19.33 20.60
C GLY A 163 8.96 -19.38 19.69
N GLU A 164 7.75 -19.52 20.24
CA GLU A 164 6.49 -19.32 19.51
C GLU A 164 5.95 -17.92 19.78
N TYR A 165 5.62 -17.18 18.72
CA TYR A 165 5.21 -15.79 18.79
C TYR A 165 3.83 -15.59 18.15
N TYR A 166 3.04 -14.71 18.74
CA TYR A 166 1.70 -14.38 18.27
C TYR A 166 1.54 -12.87 18.18
N HIS A 167 1.08 -12.38 17.03
CA HIS A 167 0.73 -10.98 16.85
C HIS A 167 -0.73 -10.79 17.28
N ILE A 168 -0.97 -10.17 18.43
CA ILE A 168 -2.33 -9.69 18.78
C ILE A 168 -2.53 -8.31 18.17
N HIS A 169 -3.73 -7.99 17.69
CA HIS A 169 -3.97 -6.70 17.04
C HIS A 169 -5.25 -6.03 17.50
N GLY A 170 -5.10 -4.98 18.32
CA GLY A 170 -6.20 -4.13 18.81
C GLY A 170 -6.92 -3.32 17.73
N SER A 171 -6.47 -3.37 16.47
CA SER A 171 -7.07 -2.63 15.34
C SER A 171 -7.19 -1.15 15.69
N LEU A 172 -8.36 -0.55 15.50
CA LEU A 172 -8.68 0.80 15.97
C LEU A 172 -9.59 0.79 17.20
N GLU A 173 -9.77 -0.38 17.85
CA GLU A 173 -10.58 -0.59 19.05
C GLU A 173 -9.97 -1.75 19.87
N ALA A 174 -9.13 -1.42 20.85
CA ALA A 174 -8.33 -2.40 21.58
C ALA A 174 -9.08 -3.16 22.70
N THR A 175 -10.33 -2.80 23.01
CA THR A 175 -11.05 -3.32 24.18
C THR A 175 -11.20 -4.84 24.12
N LYS A 176 -11.67 -5.36 22.99
CA LYS A 176 -11.89 -6.81 22.83
C LYS A 176 -10.58 -7.60 22.93
N THR A 177 -9.53 -7.14 22.25
CA THR A 177 -8.20 -7.80 22.27
C THR A 177 -7.60 -7.83 23.68
N LEU A 178 -7.69 -6.74 24.44
CA LEU A 178 -7.17 -6.67 25.81
C LEU A 178 -7.98 -7.53 26.79
N GLN A 179 -9.31 -7.48 26.71
CA GLN A 179 -10.19 -8.31 27.55
C GLN A 179 -10.00 -9.80 27.27
N MET A 180 -9.79 -10.17 26.00
CA MET A 180 -9.54 -11.55 25.56
C MET A 180 -8.34 -12.16 26.30
N ILE A 181 -7.27 -11.40 26.53
CA ILE A 181 -6.08 -11.87 27.27
C ILE A 181 -6.15 -11.58 28.78
N GLY A 182 -7.32 -11.20 29.29
CA GLY A 182 -7.57 -10.97 30.71
C GLY A 182 -7.03 -9.65 31.26
N LEU A 183 -6.84 -8.65 30.41
CA LEU A 183 -6.37 -7.33 30.83
C LEU A 183 -7.49 -6.26 30.78
N PRO A 184 -7.38 -5.18 31.56
CA PRO A 184 -8.31 -4.05 31.49
C PRO A 184 -8.32 -3.42 30.09
N SER A 185 -9.49 -2.95 29.66
CA SER A 185 -9.64 -2.31 28.34
C SER A 185 -8.88 -0.99 28.22
N HIS A 186 -8.73 -0.25 29.32
CA HIS A 186 -8.05 1.04 29.39
C HIS A 186 -7.12 1.10 30.60
N ASN A 187 -5.95 1.70 30.40
CA ASN A 187 -5.04 2.06 31.48
C ASN A 187 -4.23 3.30 31.08
N PRO A 188 -4.83 4.50 31.08
CA PRO A 188 -4.16 5.72 30.65
C PRO A 188 -3.01 6.15 31.58
N ALA A 189 -3.00 5.67 32.84
CA ALA A 189 -1.94 5.95 33.79
C ALA A 189 -0.65 5.17 33.50
N MET A 190 -0.72 4.07 32.74
CA MET A 190 0.44 3.28 32.35
C MET A 190 1.11 3.90 31.12
N THR A 191 2.03 4.82 31.37
CA THR A 191 2.73 5.58 30.33
C THR A 191 4.17 5.11 30.09
N ASP A 192 4.71 4.25 30.95
CA ASP A 192 6.05 3.67 30.74
C ASP A 192 6.01 2.55 29.68
N TYR A 193 6.81 2.73 28.63
CA TYR A 193 6.81 1.87 27.44
C TYR A 193 7.14 0.40 27.77
N ARG A 194 8.13 0.15 28.62
CA ARG A 194 8.56 -1.22 28.98
C ARG A 194 7.56 -1.88 29.93
N THR A 195 6.98 -1.12 30.84
CA THR A 195 5.91 -1.60 31.73
C THR A 195 4.68 -2.03 30.93
N CYS A 196 4.26 -1.25 29.91
CA CYS A 196 3.19 -1.66 29.01
C CYS A 196 3.51 -2.96 28.28
N ILE A 197 4.69 -3.04 27.64
CA ILE A 197 5.15 -4.25 26.92
C ILE A 197 5.11 -5.48 27.84
N ASN A 198 5.75 -5.38 29.00
CA ASN A 198 5.85 -6.50 29.94
C ASN A 198 4.47 -6.92 30.45
N THR A 199 3.57 -5.97 30.70
CA THR A 199 2.20 -6.25 31.15
C THR A 199 1.44 -7.08 30.11
N ILE A 200 1.50 -6.67 28.85
CA ILE A 200 0.79 -7.33 27.75
C ILE A 200 1.43 -8.68 27.43
N GLU A 201 2.76 -8.73 27.32
CA GLU A 201 3.46 -9.99 27.05
C GLU A 201 3.22 -11.03 28.15
N ASN A 202 3.25 -10.64 29.43
CA ASN A 202 2.94 -11.56 30.54
C ASN A 202 1.50 -12.10 30.48
N ALA A 203 0.56 -11.36 29.89
CA ALA A 203 -0.79 -11.85 29.66
C ALA A 203 -0.85 -12.82 28.47
N VAL A 204 -0.17 -12.50 27.36
CA VAL A 204 -0.05 -13.37 26.18
C VAL A 204 0.63 -14.69 26.53
N LYS A 205 1.70 -14.67 27.35
CA LYS A 205 2.46 -15.84 27.81
C LYS A 205 1.66 -16.88 28.61
N LYS A 206 0.39 -16.60 28.94
CA LYS A 206 -0.51 -17.58 29.58
C LYS A 206 -1.12 -18.55 28.57
N PHE A 207 -1.05 -18.24 27.28
CA PHE A 207 -1.71 -18.96 26.21
C PHE A 207 -0.71 -19.43 25.15
N THR A 208 -0.98 -20.56 24.53
CA THR A 208 -0.32 -21.02 23.31
C THR A 208 -0.81 -20.21 22.10
N SER A 209 -0.08 -20.25 20.99
CA SER A 209 -0.55 -19.62 19.74
C SER A 209 -1.91 -20.16 19.28
N GLN A 210 -2.13 -21.48 19.41
CA GLN A 210 -3.38 -22.12 19.00
C GLN A 210 -4.56 -21.62 19.85
N GLU A 211 -4.39 -21.50 21.17
CA GLU A 211 -5.44 -20.96 22.06
C GLU A 211 -5.76 -19.50 21.70
N LEU A 212 -4.72 -18.67 21.46
CA LEU A 212 -4.89 -17.28 21.03
C LEU A 212 -5.60 -17.18 19.68
N ASP A 213 -5.29 -18.07 18.73
CA ASP A 213 -5.91 -18.07 17.40
C ASP A 213 -7.39 -18.43 17.46
N ILE A 214 -7.75 -19.46 18.24
CA ILE A 214 -9.14 -19.84 18.50
C ILE A 214 -9.90 -18.68 19.14
N MET A 215 -9.31 -18.04 20.15
CA MET A 215 -9.91 -16.87 20.83
C MET A 215 -10.11 -15.69 19.86
N ASN A 216 -9.13 -15.38 19.02
CA ASN A 216 -9.25 -14.30 18.04
C ASN A 216 -10.38 -14.56 17.03
N VAL A 217 -10.48 -15.79 16.51
CA VAL A 217 -11.57 -16.17 15.59
C VAL A 217 -12.93 -16.03 16.28
N MET A 218 -13.08 -16.56 17.51
CA MET A 218 -14.34 -16.46 18.27
C MET A 218 -14.76 -15.00 18.54
N HIS A 219 -13.80 -14.10 18.76
CA HIS A 219 -14.06 -12.69 19.06
C HIS A 219 -14.04 -11.77 17.81
N GLY A 220 -13.83 -12.33 16.61
CA GLY A 220 -13.72 -11.56 15.36
C GLY A 220 -12.60 -10.53 15.36
N GLN A 221 -11.51 -10.80 16.09
CA GLN A 221 -10.35 -9.93 16.25
C GLN A 221 -9.24 -10.25 15.26
N ALA A 222 -8.41 -9.25 14.98
CA ALA A 222 -7.20 -9.44 14.19
C ALA A 222 -6.09 -10.01 15.09
N GLY A 223 -5.43 -11.04 14.58
CA GLY A 223 -4.31 -11.69 15.22
C GLY A 223 -3.91 -12.93 14.44
N ILE A 224 -2.64 -13.33 14.55
CA ILE A 224 -2.10 -14.49 13.82
C ILE A 224 -0.79 -14.99 14.46
N PRO A 225 -0.46 -16.30 14.37
CA PRO A 225 0.91 -16.78 14.59
C PRO A 225 1.91 -16.11 13.65
N ALA A 226 3.11 -15.83 14.15
CA ALA A 226 4.24 -15.50 13.29
C ALA A 226 4.88 -16.78 12.75
N LEU A 227 4.73 -17.04 11.44
CA LEU A 227 5.22 -18.25 10.77
C LEU A 227 6.47 -17.95 9.97
N THR A 228 7.41 -18.88 9.89
CA THR A 228 8.49 -18.80 8.88
C THR A 228 7.93 -18.98 7.46
N TRP A 229 8.68 -18.58 6.43
CA TRP A 229 8.28 -18.77 5.03
C TRP A 229 7.92 -20.22 4.68
N ASP A 230 8.68 -21.18 5.22
CA ASP A 230 8.46 -22.61 5.00
C ASP A 230 7.23 -23.15 5.76
N GLU A 231 6.93 -22.61 6.94
CA GLU A 231 5.70 -22.93 7.68
C GLU A 231 4.47 -22.36 6.98
N PHE A 232 4.55 -21.10 6.54
CA PHE A 232 3.51 -20.47 5.73
C PHE A 232 3.22 -21.30 4.48
N GLY A 233 4.24 -21.68 3.72
CA GLY A 233 4.09 -22.50 2.51
C GLY A 233 3.54 -23.91 2.75
N ARG A 234 3.56 -24.41 3.99
CA ARG A 234 2.95 -25.70 4.37
C ARG A 234 1.50 -25.56 4.84
N SER A 235 1.09 -24.37 5.29
CA SER A 235 -0.30 -24.07 5.67
C SER A 235 -1.25 -24.19 4.48
N SER A 236 -2.54 -24.43 4.74
CA SER A 236 -3.57 -24.48 3.70
C SER A 236 -3.67 -23.16 2.95
N HIS A 237 -3.66 -22.05 3.66
CA HIS A 237 -3.74 -20.72 3.09
C HIS A 237 -2.51 -20.38 2.22
N GLY A 238 -1.31 -20.62 2.74
CA GLY A 238 -0.07 -20.32 2.02
C GLY A 238 0.15 -21.18 0.77
N LYS A 239 -0.36 -22.42 0.73
CA LYS A 239 -0.39 -23.22 -0.50
C LYS A 239 -1.18 -22.53 -1.61
N VAL A 240 -2.39 -22.05 -1.29
CA VAL A 240 -3.23 -21.33 -2.27
C VAL A 240 -2.54 -20.04 -2.71
N LEU A 241 -2.11 -19.22 -1.75
CA LEU A 241 -1.54 -17.91 -2.04
C LEU A 241 -0.22 -17.97 -2.82
N LYS A 242 0.60 -18.99 -2.60
CA LYS A 242 1.83 -19.19 -3.39
C LYS A 242 1.56 -19.52 -4.85
N ASP A 243 0.37 -19.96 -5.22
CA ASP A 243 0.00 -20.20 -6.62
C ASP A 243 -0.77 -19.01 -7.23
N MET A 244 -1.23 -18.07 -6.41
CA MET A 244 -1.89 -16.85 -6.88
C MET A 244 -0.91 -15.82 -7.43
N ALA A 245 -1.38 -15.05 -8.40
CA ALA A 245 -0.70 -13.84 -8.85
C ALA A 245 -0.76 -12.74 -7.77
N PRO A 246 0.17 -11.75 -7.77
CA PRO A 246 0.16 -10.63 -6.83
C PRO A 246 -1.11 -9.75 -6.91
N LEU A 247 -1.76 -9.74 -8.09
CA LEU A 247 -3.06 -9.12 -8.33
C LEU A 247 -3.88 -10.01 -9.26
N SER A 248 -5.20 -9.85 -9.26
CA SER A 248 -6.10 -10.51 -10.20
C SER A 248 -7.10 -9.55 -10.82
N VAL A 249 -7.47 -9.80 -12.08
CA VAL A 249 -8.51 -9.03 -12.81
C VAL A 249 -9.45 -10.02 -13.50
N GLY A 250 -10.71 -10.04 -13.07
CA GLY A 250 -11.76 -10.91 -13.59
C GLY A 250 -12.97 -10.11 -14.07
N GLN A 251 -13.71 -10.66 -15.03
CA GLN A 251 -14.99 -10.09 -15.45
C GLN A 251 -16.05 -10.44 -14.42
N LEU A 252 -16.82 -9.44 -13.98
CA LEU A 252 -17.92 -9.58 -13.02
C LEU A 252 -19.26 -9.77 -13.75
N ASP A 253 -19.49 -8.94 -14.75
CA ASP A 253 -20.62 -9.07 -15.69
C ASP A 253 -20.20 -8.60 -17.09
N ASN A 254 -21.00 -8.93 -18.09
CA ASN A 254 -20.81 -8.53 -19.48
C ASN A 254 -22.05 -7.82 -20.07
N GLY A 255 -22.97 -7.36 -19.23
CA GLY A 255 -24.27 -6.82 -19.64
C GLY A 255 -24.20 -5.39 -20.18
N THR A 256 -23.14 -4.65 -19.85
CA THR A 256 -22.98 -3.25 -20.21
C THR A 256 -22.02 -3.05 -21.39
N ARG A 257 -22.25 -2.01 -22.19
CA ARG A 257 -21.41 -1.69 -23.36
C ARG A 257 -20.03 -1.16 -22.98
N LYS A 258 -19.12 -1.15 -23.96
CA LYS A 258 -17.78 -0.54 -23.87
C LYS A 258 -17.83 0.93 -23.44
N SER A 259 -17.09 1.30 -22.41
CA SER A 259 -16.95 2.69 -21.95
C SER A 259 -15.58 3.24 -22.37
N GLN A 260 -15.50 3.81 -23.57
CA GLN A 260 -14.23 4.35 -24.09
C GLN A 260 -13.75 5.55 -23.27
N PHE A 261 -12.44 5.67 -23.13
CA PHE A 261 -11.83 6.88 -22.60
C PHE A 261 -12.06 8.05 -23.56
N LYS A 262 -12.26 9.25 -23.02
CA LYS A 262 -12.32 10.47 -23.85
C LYS A 262 -10.96 10.67 -24.54
N PRO A 263 -10.91 10.98 -25.85
CA PRO A 263 -9.64 11.31 -26.50
C PRO A 263 -8.90 12.44 -25.79
N PHE A 264 -7.59 12.51 -25.95
CA PHE A 264 -6.84 13.68 -25.49
C PHE A 264 -7.24 14.91 -26.30
N GLU A 265 -7.36 16.05 -25.62
CA GLU A 265 -7.53 17.33 -26.29
C GLU A 265 -6.26 17.70 -27.08
N ASN A 266 -6.42 18.38 -28.22
CA ASN A 266 -5.28 18.86 -29.01
C ASN A 266 -4.65 20.08 -28.31
N SER A 267 -3.77 19.81 -27.36
CA SER A 267 -3.10 20.82 -26.54
C SER A 267 -1.58 20.57 -26.53
N ALA A 268 -0.81 21.64 -26.37
CA ALA A 268 0.64 21.54 -26.23
C ALA A 268 1.08 20.89 -24.90
N GLU A 269 0.19 20.85 -23.92
CA GLU A 269 0.48 20.36 -22.57
C GLU A 269 0.16 18.86 -22.43
N PRO A 270 1.05 18.06 -21.81
CA PRO A 270 0.76 16.67 -21.51
C PRO A 270 -0.49 16.53 -20.62
N GLN A 271 -1.35 15.58 -20.95
CA GLN A 271 -2.54 15.24 -20.17
C GLN A 271 -2.30 13.98 -19.33
N HIS A 272 -3.09 13.85 -18.28
CA HIS A 272 -3.11 12.67 -17.42
C HIS A 272 -3.84 11.50 -18.07
N ALA A 273 -3.37 10.27 -17.86
CA ALA A 273 -3.96 9.07 -18.46
C ALA A 273 -5.43 8.85 -18.04
N LEU A 274 -5.75 9.07 -16.75
CA LEU A 274 -7.08 8.83 -16.17
C LEU A 274 -7.94 10.09 -16.04
N LEU A 275 -7.61 11.17 -16.78
CA LEU A 275 -8.43 12.38 -16.77
C LEU A 275 -9.90 12.07 -17.11
N GLY A 276 -10.80 12.47 -16.20
CA GLY A 276 -12.24 12.25 -16.34
C GLY A 276 -12.76 10.91 -15.79
N ILE A 277 -11.90 10.08 -15.21
CA ILE A 277 -12.29 8.88 -14.46
C ILE A 277 -12.70 9.28 -13.05
N LYS A 278 -13.89 8.86 -12.62
CA LYS A 278 -14.43 9.10 -11.27
C LYS A 278 -14.24 7.88 -10.38
N VAL A 279 -13.69 8.06 -9.18
CA VAL A 279 -13.40 6.97 -8.25
C VAL A 279 -14.07 7.21 -6.90
N VAL A 280 -14.86 6.25 -6.44
CA VAL A 280 -15.36 6.21 -5.05
C VAL A 280 -14.44 5.31 -4.24
N GLU A 281 -13.81 5.86 -3.22
CA GLU A 281 -12.90 5.14 -2.31
C GLU A 281 -13.55 4.94 -0.94
N LEU A 282 -13.74 3.67 -0.55
CA LEU A 282 -14.28 3.22 0.73
C LEU A 282 -13.15 2.53 1.53
N CYS A 283 -12.15 3.31 1.93
CA CYS A 283 -10.94 2.80 2.56
C CYS A 283 -10.51 3.66 3.76
N ARG A 284 -9.69 3.07 4.65
CA ARG A 284 -9.04 3.74 5.79
C ARG A 284 -7.57 3.31 5.88
N VAL A 285 -6.78 3.97 6.73
CA VAL A 285 -5.38 3.58 6.99
C VAL A 285 -4.47 3.86 5.78
N ILE A 286 -3.80 2.88 5.17
CA ILE A 286 -2.73 3.12 4.17
C ILE A 286 -2.93 2.33 2.87
N ALA A 287 -3.12 1.00 2.90
CA ALA A 287 -3.14 0.17 1.69
C ALA A 287 -4.20 0.59 0.66
N GLY A 288 -5.49 0.44 1.00
CA GLY A 288 -6.61 0.92 0.17
C GLY A 288 -6.49 2.40 -0.23
N PRO A 289 -6.24 3.34 0.71
CA PRO A 289 -6.06 4.75 0.35
C PRO A 289 -4.88 5.03 -0.60
N THR A 290 -3.82 4.21 -0.59
CA THR A 290 -2.71 4.35 -1.53
C THR A 290 -3.15 4.06 -2.97
N ILE A 291 -4.14 3.17 -3.18
CA ILE A 291 -4.73 2.90 -4.50
C ILE A 291 -5.32 4.18 -5.07
N GLY A 292 -6.24 4.83 -4.35
CA GLY A 292 -6.87 6.05 -4.82
C GLY A 292 -5.90 7.23 -4.91
N ARG A 293 -4.90 7.32 -4.00
CA ARG A 293 -3.84 8.33 -4.13
C ARG A 293 -3.09 8.16 -5.45
N SER A 294 -2.72 6.93 -5.80
CA SER A 294 -2.00 6.64 -7.04
C SER A 294 -2.87 6.92 -8.28
N LEU A 295 -4.16 6.53 -8.26
CA LEU A 295 -5.10 6.87 -9.35
C LEU A 295 -5.26 8.39 -9.52
N ALA A 296 -5.31 9.15 -8.43
CA ALA A 296 -5.36 10.62 -8.47
C ALA A 296 -4.07 11.23 -9.04
N ALA A 297 -2.90 10.63 -8.80
CA ALA A 297 -1.64 11.04 -9.45
C ALA A 297 -1.67 10.84 -10.97
N HIS A 298 -2.49 9.91 -11.46
CA HIS A 298 -2.78 9.72 -12.89
C HIS A 298 -4.02 10.49 -13.36
N GLY A 299 -4.50 11.45 -12.58
CA GLY A 299 -5.54 12.42 -12.96
C GLY A 299 -6.99 11.97 -12.76
N ALA A 300 -7.23 10.86 -12.07
CA ALA A 300 -8.58 10.47 -11.68
C ALA A 300 -9.14 11.41 -10.61
N ASP A 301 -10.44 11.66 -10.66
CA ASP A 301 -11.17 12.39 -9.62
C ASP A 301 -11.59 11.38 -8.54
N VAL A 302 -10.82 11.35 -7.45
CA VAL A 302 -10.95 10.38 -6.36
C VAL A 302 -11.66 10.99 -5.17
N MET A 303 -12.87 10.48 -4.89
CA MET A 303 -13.70 10.86 -3.75
C MET A 303 -13.61 9.77 -2.69
N LYS A 304 -12.92 10.08 -1.60
CA LYS A 304 -12.85 9.20 -0.43
C LYS A 304 -14.06 9.45 0.47
N ILE A 305 -14.78 8.38 0.77
CA ILE A 305 -15.97 8.41 1.64
C ILE A 305 -15.62 7.77 2.98
N THR A 306 -15.75 8.55 4.05
CA THR A 306 -15.60 8.09 5.43
C THR A 306 -16.82 8.53 6.25
N SER A 307 -16.78 8.39 7.57
CA SER A 307 -17.79 8.93 8.48
C SER A 307 -17.10 9.43 9.74
N SER A 308 -17.65 10.47 10.35
CA SER A 308 -17.23 10.96 11.68
C SER A 308 -17.32 9.90 12.77
N ASP A 309 -18.09 8.83 12.55
CA ASP A 309 -18.28 7.73 13.50
C ASP A 309 -17.27 6.59 13.29
N LEU A 310 -16.43 6.67 12.26
CA LEU A 310 -15.42 5.67 11.96
C LEU A 310 -14.05 6.11 12.49
N PRO A 311 -13.41 5.33 13.38
CA PRO A 311 -12.07 5.66 13.81
C PRO A 311 -11.08 5.49 12.65
N ASP A 312 -10.00 6.25 12.69
CA ASP A 312 -8.85 6.15 11.79
C ASP A 312 -7.56 6.51 12.55
N VAL A 313 -6.40 6.36 11.92
CA VAL A 313 -5.15 6.89 12.48
C VAL A 313 -5.01 8.36 12.06
N PRO A 314 -5.01 9.33 13.00
CA PRO A 314 -5.15 10.75 12.67
C PRO A 314 -4.12 11.31 11.70
N PHE A 315 -2.89 10.80 11.70
CA PHE A 315 -1.83 11.35 10.85
C PHE A 315 -1.85 10.83 9.42
N PHE A 316 -2.39 9.63 9.16
CA PHE A 316 -2.24 9.02 7.83
C PHE A 316 -2.99 9.79 6.73
N GLN A 317 -4.11 10.43 7.05
CA GLN A 317 -4.82 11.33 6.13
C GLN A 317 -3.94 12.43 5.53
N VAL A 318 -2.89 12.88 6.21
CA VAL A 318 -1.98 13.91 5.67
C VAL A 318 -1.26 13.39 4.42
N ASP A 319 -0.87 12.12 4.39
CA ASP A 319 -0.21 11.51 3.23
C ASP A 319 -1.23 10.95 2.24
N VAL A 320 -2.04 9.99 2.68
CA VAL A 320 -2.81 9.15 1.76
C VAL A 320 -4.07 9.82 1.20
N ASN A 321 -4.44 11.02 1.65
CA ASN A 321 -5.51 11.80 1.01
C ASN A 321 -4.99 12.76 -0.08
N THR A 322 -3.69 12.78 -0.37
CA THR A 322 -3.12 13.63 -1.42
C THR A 322 -3.80 13.39 -2.77
N GLY A 323 -4.24 14.46 -3.42
CA GLY A 323 -4.93 14.43 -4.72
C GLY A 323 -6.44 14.17 -4.68
N LYS A 324 -7.03 13.93 -3.49
CA LYS A 324 -8.42 13.50 -3.34
C LYS A 324 -9.34 14.62 -2.86
N HIS A 325 -10.63 14.44 -3.12
CA HIS A 325 -11.70 15.00 -2.29
C HIS A 325 -12.11 13.97 -1.23
N THR A 326 -12.54 14.45 -0.08
CA THR A 326 -12.85 13.63 1.10
C THR A 326 -14.18 14.07 1.70
N ILE A 327 -15.14 13.16 1.75
CA ILE A 327 -16.50 13.46 2.23
C ILE A 327 -16.86 12.57 3.41
N SER A 328 -17.83 13.01 4.22
CA SER A 328 -18.35 12.27 5.36
C SER A 328 -19.79 11.85 5.10
N LEU A 329 -20.02 10.55 4.94
CA LEU A 329 -21.34 9.95 4.81
C LEU A 329 -21.45 8.73 5.74
N ASN A 330 -22.35 8.79 6.71
CA ASN A 330 -22.74 7.61 7.46
C ASN A 330 -23.81 6.84 6.66
N LEU A 331 -23.41 5.75 6.01
CA LEU A 331 -24.26 4.97 5.10
C LEU A 331 -25.41 4.20 5.80
N ARG A 332 -25.52 4.31 7.14
CA ARG A 332 -26.70 3.83 7.89
C ARG A 332 -27.83 4.86 7.91
N ASP A 333 -27.53 6.12 7.65
CA ASP A 333 -28.54 7.18 7.57
C ASP A 333 -29.12 7.21 6.16
N GLU A 334 -30.44 7.24 6.04
CA GLU A 334 -31.16 7.17 4.76
C GLU A 334 -30.81 8.32 3.80
N SER A 335 -30.61 9.54 4.33
CA SER A 335 -30.23 10.71 3.52
C SER A 335 -28.80 10.60 2.97
N ASN A 336 -27.87 10.13 3.81
CA ASN A 336 -26.48 9.88 3.41
C ASN A 336 -26.40 8.73 2.41
N ARG A 337 -27.18 7.67 2.64
CA ARG A 337 -27.31 6.55 1.70
C ARG A 337 -27.81 7.03 0.34
N THR A 338 -28.88 7.83 0.31
CA THR A 338 -29.40 8.42 -0.93
C THR A 338 -28.34 9.24 -1.68
N THR A 339 -27.54 10.02 -0.93
CA THR A 339 -26.43 10.81 -1.48
C THR A 339 -25.33 9.91 -2.06
N PHE A 340 -24.96 8.85 -1.33
CA PHE A 340 -24.02 7.83 -1.78
C PHE A 340 -24.48 7.14 -3.06
N GLU A 341 -25.75 6.74 -3.15
CA GLU A 341 -26.33 6.08 -4.33
C GLU A 341 -26.23 6.96 -5.59
N ARG A 342 -26.49 8.27 -5.44
CA ARG A 342 -26.27 9.23 -6.54
C ARG A 342 -24.81 9.34 -6.96
N LEU A 343 -23.88 9.33 -6.00
CA LEU A 343 -22.45 9.47 -6.28
C LEU A 343 -21.88 8.21 -6.96
N ILE A 344 -22.26 7.03 -6.48
CA ILE A 344 -21.75 5.74 -6.99
C ILE A 344 -22.33 5.39 -8.36
N GLU A 345 -23.54 5.88 -8.70
CA GLU A 345 -24.11 5.73 -10.04
C GLU A 345 -23.21 6.32 -11.13
N ASP A 346 -22.45 7.38 -10.81
CA ASP A 346 -21.52 8.04 -11.72
C ASP A 346 -20.09 7.49 -11.67
N ALA A 347 -19.78 6.61 -10.72
CA ALA A 347 -18.42 6.15 -10.46
C ALA A 347 -17.94 5.14 -11.52
N ASP A 348 -16.68 5.29 -11.95
CA ASP A 348 -16.00 4.35 -12.84
C ASP A 348 -15.27 3.26 -12.08
N VAL A 349 -14.71 3.63 -10.93
CA VAL A 349 -13.97 2.73 -10.05
C VAL A 349 -14.55 2.84 -8.63
N ILE A 350 -14.71 1.68 -7.98
CA ILE A 350 -15.05 1.57 -6.57
C ILE A 350 -13.89 0.85 -5.90
N ILE A 351 -13.28 1.47 -4.90
CA ILE A 351 -12.22 0.85 -4.10
C ILE A 351 -12.81 0.45 -2.75
N ASP A 352 -12.75 -0.83 -2.42
CA ASP A 352 -13.21 -1.39 -1.15
C ASP A 352 -12.02 -1.93 -0.36
N GLY A 353 -11.69 -1.24 0.74
CA GLY A 353 -10.65 -1.66 1.69
C GLY A 353 -11.24 -2.16 3.02
N TYR A 354 -12.56 -2.44 3.07
CA TYR A 354 -13.16 -3.05 4.24
C TYR A 354 -13.00 -4.57 4.22
N ARG A 355 -13.19 -5.20 5.39
CA ARG A 355 -13.19 -6.67 5.50
C ARG A 355 -14.18 -7.25 4.48
N PRO A 356 -13.84 -8.35 3.78
CA PRO A 356 -14.73 -8.97 2.81
C PRO A 356 -16.17 -9.15 3.34
N GLY A 357 -17.14 -8.73 2.53
CA GLY A 357 -18.56 -8.76 2.87
C GLY A 357 -19.06 -7.63 3.80
N ALA A 358 -18.21 -6.68 4.20
CA ALA A 358 -18.64 -5.55 5.04
C ALA A 358 -19.63 -4.61 4.35
N LEU A 359 -19.36 -4.24 3.10
CA LEU A 359 -20.26 -3.38 2.31
C LEU A 359 -21.58 -4.09 1.99
N ALA A 360 -21.54 -5.39 1.74
CA ALA A 360 -22.75 -6.19 1.50
C ALA A 360 -23.70 -6.22 2.71
N ARG A 361 -23.18 -6.19 3.95
CA ARG A 361 -24.02 -6.04 5.17
C ARG A 361 -24.72 -4.68 5.26
N LEU A 362 -24.28 -3.70 4.47
CA LEU A 362 -24.94 -2.40 4.29
C LEU A 362 -25.80 -2.38 3.02
N GLY A 363 -26.04 -3.52 2.36
CA GLY A 363 -26.79 -3.60 1.11
C GLY A 363 -26.05 -2.98 -0.08
N ILE A 364 -24.71 -2.94 -0.04
CA ILE A 364 -23.85 -2.56 -1.17
C ILE A 364 -23.13 -3.83 -1.61
N ASP A 365 -23.89 -4.72 -2.22
CA ASP A 365 -23.40 -5.98 -2.77
C ASP A 365 -23.24 -5.89 -4.29
N GLU A 366 -22.81 -7.00 -4.89
CA GLU A 366 -22.61 -7.13 -6.33
C GLU A 366 -23.87 -6.80 -7.13
N ALA A 367 -25.03 -7.27 -6.69
CA ALA A 367 -26.30 -7.04 -7.37
C ALA A 367 -26.70 -5.55 -7.34
N PHE A 368 -26.48 -4.88 -6.20
CA PHE A 368 -26.67 -3.44 -6.09
C PHE A 368 -25.79 -2.67 -7.10
N LEU A 369 -24.50 -3.03 -7.20
CA LEU A 369 -23.56 -2.34 -8.09
C LEU A 369 -23.86 -2.59 -9.57
N ILE A 370 -24.20 -3.84 -9.95
CA ILE A 370 -24.62 -4.18 -11.31
C ILE A 370 -25.86 -3.36 -11.70
N LYS A 371 -26.85 -3.23 -10.80
CA LYS A 371 -28.03 -2.40 -11.06
C LYS A 371 -27.69 -0.92 -11.29
N MET A 372 -26.70 -0.39 -10.58
CA MET A 372 -26.21 0.99 -10.83
C MET A 372 -25.55 1.10 -12.22
N ALA A 373 -24.74 0.10 -12.59
CA ALA A 373 -24.07 0.04 -13.88
C ALA A 373 -25.07 -0.05 -15.06
N GLU A 374 -26.10 -0.89 -14.93
CA GLU A 374 -27.19 -1.03 -15.90
C GLU A 374 -27.94 0.30 -16.09
N LYS A 375 -28.24 0.99 -14.99
CA LYS A 375 -28.90 2.30 -15.02
C LYS A 375 -28.03 3.36 -15.73
N ARG A 376 -26.73 3.38 -15.46
CA ARG A 376 -25.74 4.27 -16.11
C ARG A 376 -25.51 3.90 -17.58
N GLY A 377 -25.71 2.63 -17.93
CA GLY A 377 -25.48 2.07 -19.27
C GLY A 377 -24.01 1.75 -19.58
N PHE A 378 -23.14 1.70 -18.57
CA PHE A 378 -21.72 1.32 -18.67
C PHE A 378 -21.27 0.64 -17.38
N GLY A 379 -20.34 -0.31 -17.49
CA GLY A 379 -19.82 -1.07 -16.35
C GLY A 379 -18.95 -0.26 -15.38
N PHE A 380 -18.56 -0.88 -14.27
CA PHE A 380 -17.64 -0.33 -13.28
C PHE A 380 -16.42 -1.23 -13.09
N VAL A 381 -15.41 -0.72 -12.39
CA VAL A 381 -14.27 -1.50 -11.90
C VAL A 381 -14.34 -1.53 -10.38
N TYR A 382 -14.45 -2.71 -9.79
CA TYR A 382 -14.38 -2.91 -8.34
C TYR A 382 -12.99 -3.36 -7.95
N VAL A 383 -12.32 -2.62 -7.08
CA VAL A 383 -10.99 -2.97 -6.56
C VAL A 383 -11.14 -3.36 -5.12
N ALA A 384 -11.03 -4.66 -4.83
CA ALA A 384 -11.06 -5.19 -3.48
C ALA A 384 -9.64 -5.32 -2.93
N GLU A 385 -9.39 -4.69 -1.80
CA GLU A 385 -8.15 -4.79 -1.03
C GLU A 385 -8.47 -5.39 0.35
N ASP A 386 -7.74 -6.43 0.73
CA ASP A 386 -7.86 -7.05 2.05
C ASP A 386 -6.50 -7.59 2.54
N CYS A 387 -6.46 -8.12 3.77
CA CYS A 387 -5.19 -8.57 4.34
C CYS A 387 -4.70 -9.91 3.79
N PHE A 388 -5.60 -10.89 3.63
CA PHE A 388 -5.21 -12.29 3.47
C PHE A 388 -5.33 -12.79 2.02
N GLY A 389 -6.10 -12.14 1.17
CA GLY A 389 -6.37 -12.62 -0.18
C GLY A 389 -7.16 -13.94 -0.19
N GLY A 390 -7.31 -14.53 -1.37
CA GLY A 390 -8.09 -15.77 -1.55
C GLY A 390 -9.60 -15.59 -1.40
N THR A 391 -10.10 -14.36 -1.32
CA THR A 391 -11.53 -14.05 -1.40
C THR A 391 -12.02 -14.14 -2.85
N ILE A 392 -13.26 -14.60 -3.06
CA ILE A 392 -13.90 -14.75 -4.38
C ILE A 392 -14.98 -13.67 -4.58
N GLY A 393 -15.15 -13.20 -5.83
CA GLY A 393 -16.17 -12.22 -6.19
C GLY A 393 -16.00 -10.89 -5.45
N THR A 394 -17.08 -10.31 -4.95
CA THR A 394 -17.10 -9.13 -4.06
C THR A 394 -16.89 -9.48 -2.58
N GLY A 395 -16.56 -10.74 -2.26
CA GLY A 395 -16.45 -11.20 -0.87
C GLY A 395 -17.80 -11.48 -0.18
N THR A 396 -18.86 -11.65 -0.97
CA THR A 396 -20.19 -12.07 -0.51
C THR A 396 -20.40 -13.59 -0.57
N THR A 397 -19.45 -14.32 -1.16
CA THR A 397 -19.53 -15.78 -1.28
C THR A 397 -19.36 -16.44 0.09
N SER A 398 -20.12 -17.49 0.37
CA SER A 398 -19.95 -18.30 1.59
C SER A 398 -18.75 -19.24 1.53
N MET A 399 -18.16 -19.42 0.34
CA MET A 399 -17.00 -20.28 0.11
C MET A 399 -15.74 -19.41 -0.08
N PRO A 400 -14.79 -19.41 0.88
CA PRO A 400 -13.50 -18.78 0.67
C PRO A 400 -12.67 -19.57 -0.35
N GLY A 401 -11.87 -18.87 -1.15
CA GLY A 401 -10.81 -19.49 -1.94
C GLY A 401 -9.59 -19.89 -1.11
N ALA A 402 -9.42 -19.33 0.10
CA ALA A 402 -8.35 -19.70 1.02
C ALA A 402 -8.77 -19.56 2.49
N GLU A 403 -8.20 -20.37 3.39
CA GLU A 403 -8.64 -20.54 4.79
C GLU A 403 -8.84 -19.23 5.57
N TRP A 404 -7.93 -18.26 5.43
CA TRP A 404 -7.96 -16.99 6.17
C TRP A 404 -8.60 -15.83 5.41
N ALA A 405 -9.20 -16.05 4.23
CA ALA A 405 -9.67 -14.98 3.34
C ALA A 405 -10.62 -13.95 4.00
N PHE A 406 -11.49 -14.41 4.92
CA PHE A 406 -12.43 -13.54 5.62
C PHE A 406 -11.92 -13.01 6.97
N ARG A 407 -10.69 -13.37 7.37
CA ARG A 407 -10.13 -12.92 8.65
C ARG A 407 -9.78 -11.43 8.58
N PRO A 408 -9.91 -10.71 9.69
CA PRO A 408 -9.41 -9.35 9.77
C PRO A 408 -7.89 -9.33 9.90
N GLY A 409 -7.26 -8.36 9.24
CA GLY A 409 -5.82 -8.19 9.30
C GLY A 409 -5.36 -6.79 8.92
N TRP A 410 -4.06 -6.60 9.05
CA TRP A 410 -3.29 -5.35 8.93
C TRP A 410 -1.91 -5.73 8.40
N GLN A 411 -1.09 -4.77 7.96
CA GLN A 411 0.24 -5.11 7.45
C GLN A 411 1.03 -6.00 8.42
N GLN A 412 1.10 -5.67 9.71
CA GLN A 412 1.90 -6.46 10.65
C GLN A 412 1.41 -7.91 10.79
N ILE A 413 0.12 -8.16 10.53
CA ILE A 413 -0.46 -9.50 10.48
C ILE A 413 0.05 -10.24 9.25
N ALA A 414 0.04 -9.60 8.07
CA ALA A 414 0.63 -10.15 6.86
C ALA A 414 2.12 -10.45 7.06
N ASP A 415 2.89 -9.45 7.52
CA ASP A 415 4.33 -9.57 7.74
C ASP A 415 4.69 -10.77 8.67
N CYS A 416 3.88 -10.98 9.70
CA CYS A 416 4.08 -12.07 10.65
C CYS A 416 3.76 -13.43 10.03
N VAL A 417 2.63 -13.56 9.34
CA VAL A 417 2.16 -14.87 8.87
C VAL A 417 2.88 -15.34 7.61
N THR A 418 3.37 -14.42 6.79
CA THR A 418 4.08 -14.72 5.53
C THR A 418 5.57 -14.97 5.73
N GLY A 419 6.09 -14.79 6.95
CA GLY A 419 7.51 -14.99 7.26
C GLY A 419 8.44 -13.83 6.96
N VAL A 420 7.90 -12.70 6.49
CA VAL A 420 8.60 -11.42 6.36
C VAL A 420 9.24 -11.01 7.70
N ALA A 421 8.49 -11.07 8.81
CA ALA A 421 9.00 -10.71 10.14
C ALA A 421 10.11 -11.66 10.62
N TRP A 422 10.04 -12.95 10.27
CA TRP A 422 11.10 -13.91 10.59
C TRP A 422 12.36 -13.65 9.77
N ALA A 423 12.24 -13.32 8.48
CA ALA A 423 13.37 -12.94 7.65
C ALA A 423 14.09 -11.69 8.21
N GLN A 424 13.33 -10.67 8.60
CA GLN A 424 13.86 -9.47 9.24
C GLN A 424 14.59 -9.79 10.56
N GLY A 425 13.99 -10.62 11.43
CA GLY A 425 14.62 -11.04 12.67
C GLY A 425 15.95 -11.77 12.47
N GLN A 426 16.00 -12.70 11.51
CA GLN A 426 17.23 -13.40 11.13
C GLN A 426 18.31 -12.45 10.62
N PHE A 427 17.94 -11.50 9.76
CA PHE A 427 18.83 -10.45 9.27
C PHE A 427 19.45 -9.61 10.39
N MET A 428 18.70 -9.36 11.44
CA MET A 428 19.14 -8.62 12.62
C MET A 428 19.94 -9.48 13.61
N GLY A 429 20.13 -10.77 13.33
CA GLY A 429 20.86 -11.70 14.21
C GLY A 429 20.08 -12.10 15.47
N VAL A 430 18.75 -11.96 15.47
CA VAL A 430 17.90 -12.38 16.58
C VAL A 430 17.12 -13.65 16.23
N LYS A 431 16.94 -14.55 17.20
CA LYS A 431 16.16 -15.79 17.05
C LYS A 431 14.68 -15.56 17.37
N ALA A 432 14.12 -14.51 16.80
CA ALA A 432 12.74 -14.07 17.01
C ALA A 432 12.28 -13.28 15.78
N PRO A 433 10.98 -13.30 15.43
CA PRO A 433 10.44 -12.45 14.39
C PRO A 433 10.49 -10.97 14.81
N VAL A 434 10.78 -10.07 13.89
CA VAL A 434 10.75 -8.62 14.10
C VAL A 434 10.06 -7.99 12.89
N VAL A 435 9.02 -7.20 13.10
CA VAL A 435 8.30 -6.54 11.99
C VAL A 435 9.28 -5.59 11.26
N PRO A 436 9.33 -5.60 9.91
CA PRO A 436 10.21 -4.72 9.15
C PRO A 436 9.86 -3.24 9.33
N PRO A 437 10.79 -2.32 8.99
CA PRO A 437 10.52 -0.90 9.08
C PRO A 437 9.54 -0.44 7.99
N PHE A 438 8.73 0.57 8.33
CA PHE A 438 7.79 1.27 7.43
C PHE A 438 6.60 0.42 6.93
N PRO A 439 5.54 1.06 6.40
CA PRO A 439 4.34 0.37 5.94
C PRO A 439 4.52 -0.12 4.49
N MET A 440 5.57 -0.92 4.27
CA MET A 440 5.99 -1.36 2.93
C MET A 440 4.93 -2.19 2.23
N SER A 441 4.29 -3.12 2.94
CA SER A 441 3.25 -3.99 2.37
C SER A 441 1.96 -3.23 2.12
N ASP A 442 1.63 -2.23 2.93
CA ASP A 442 0.51 -1.33 2.66
C ASP A 442 0.75 -0.57 1.33
N TYR A 443 1.90 0.09 1.16
CA TYR A 443 2.20 0.81 -0.10
C TYR A 443 2.33 -0.13 -1.30
N GLY A 444 2.94 -1.31 -1.09
CA GLY A 444 3.07 -2.38 -2.07
C GLY A 444 1.72 -2.84 -2.62
N THR A 445 0.82 -3.16 -1.70
CA THR A 445 -0.56 -3.56 -2.02
C THR A 445 -1.32 -2.42 -2.70
N GLY A 446 -1.16 -1.19 -2.22
CA GLY A 446 -1.77 -0.01 -2.84
C GLY A 446 -1.31 0.22 -4.29
N ALA A 447 -0.02 0.04 -4.57
CA ALA A 447 0.52 0.16 -5.92
C ALA A 447 0.02 -0.97 -6.84
N LEU A 448 -0.04 -2.22 -6.35
CA LEU A 448 -0.65 -3.34 -7.09
C LEU A 448 -2.14 -3.10 -7.38
N GLY A 449 -2.88 -2.55 -6.41
CA GLY A 449 -4.28 -2.18 -6.57
C GLY A 449 -4.50 -1.10 -7.64
N CYS A 450 -3.57 -0.14 -7.76
CA CYS A 450 -3.58 0.86 -8.83
C CYS A 450 -3.42 0.22 -10.21
N VAL A 451 -2.45 -0.70 -10.36
CA VAL A 451 -2.27 -1.47 -11.61
C VAL A 451 -3.53 -2.26 -11.95
N ALA A 452 -4.12 -2.95 -10.96
CA ALA A 452 -5.32 -3.75 -11.16
C ALA A 452 -6.51 -2.86 -11.60
N ALA A 453 -6.70 -1.70 -10.96
CA ALA A 453 -7.73 -0.73 -11.35
C ALA A 453 -7.57 -0.26 -12.80
N MET A 454 -6.34 0.10 -13.21
CA MET A 454 -6.05 0.50 -14.59
C MET A 454 -6.28 -0.64 -15.59
N ALA A 455 -5.95 -1.88 -15.23
CA ALA A 455 -6.23 -3.05 -16.04
C ALA A 455 -7.74 -3.28 -16.21
N GLY A 456 -8.52 -3.18 -15.13
CA GLY A 456 -9.98 -3.25 -15.19
C GLY A 456 -10.58 -2.13 -16.04
N LEU A 457 -10.06 -0.90 -15.92
CA LEU A 457 -10.52 0.24 -16.73
C LEU A 457 -10.20 0.04 -18.22
N TYR A 458 -9.00 -0.46 -18.53
CA TYR A 458 -8.60 -0.79 -19.89
C TYR A 458 -9.57 -1.83 -20.50
N ARG A 459 -9.80 -2.95 -19.80
CA ARG A 459 -10.73 -3.99 -20.28
C ARG A 459 -12.16 -3.50 -20.39
N ARG A 460 -12.64 -2.67 -19.45
CA ARG A 460 -13.96 -2.03 -19.58
C ARG A 460 -14.07 -1.18 -20.84
N ALA A 461 -13.01 -0.47 -21.21
CA ALA A 461 -12.99 0.38 -22.40
C ALA A 461 -12.93 -0.43 -23.71
N THR A 462 -12.22 -1.56 -23.73
CA THR A 462 -11.99 -2.36 -24.94
C THR A 462 -12.95 -3.52 -25.11
N GLU A 463 -13.50 -4.06 -24.02
CA GLU A 463 -14.36 -5.26 -23.99
C GLU A 463 -15.79 -4.95 -23.51
N GLY A 464 -15.96 -3.99 -22.58
CA GLY A 464 -17.25 -3.70 -21.92
C GLY A 464 -17.41 -4.48 -20.62
N GLY A 465 -18.64 -4.50 -20.08
CA GLY A 465 -18.92 -5.16 -18.80
C GLY A 465 -18.31 -4.48 -17.58
N SER A 466 -18.55 -5.07 -16.40
CA SER A 466 -17.90 -4.67 -15.14
C SER A 466 -16.81 -5.66 -14.76
N TRP A 467 -15.82 -5.17 -14.01
CA TRP A 467 -14.59 -5.91 -13.70
C TRP A 467 -14.34 -5.93 -12.20
N ILE A 468 -13.92 -7.08 -11.68
CA ILE A 468 -13.46 -7.28 -10.30
C ILE A 468 -11.95 -7.42 -10.30
N CYS A 469 -11.30 -6.54 -9.55
CA CYS A 469 -9.87 -6.46 -9.35
C CYS A 469 -9.56 -6.77 -7.89
N ARG A 470 -8.55 -7.59 -7.62
CA ARG A 470 -8.17 -7.94 -6.24
C ARG A 470 -6.66 -7.91 -6.04
N THR A 471 -6.25 -7.51 -4.84
CA THR A 471 -4.92 -7.70 -4.29
C THR A 471 -5.02 -7.76 -2.77
N SER A 472 -3.94 -8.12 -2.09
CA SER A 472 -3.91 -8.19 -0.63
C SER A 472 -2.51 -8.02 -0.07
N LEU A 473 -2.43 -7.66 1.21
CA LEU A 473 -1.18 -7.54 1.96
C LEU A 473 -0.37 -8.85 1.88
N CYS A 474 -1.00 -10.00 2.09
CA CYS A 474 -0.33 -11.29 1.97
C CYS A 474 0.10 -11.61 0.53
N GLN A 475 -0.65 -11.22 -0.50
CA GLN A 475 -0.21 -11.42 -1.89
C GLN A 475 1.02 -10.57 -2.24
N TYR A 476 1.09 -9.33 -1.75
CA TYR A 476 2.29 -8.51 -1.87
C TYR A 476 3.49 -9.18 -1.17
N ASP A 477 3.33 -9.58 0.09
CA ASP A 477 4.39 -10.23 0.85
C ASP A 477 4.87 -11.53 0.21
N VAL A 478 3.94 -12.35 -0.29
CA VAL A 478 4.27 -13.58 -1.03
C VAL A 478 5.07 -13.27 -2.28
N PHE A 479 4.73 -12.20 -3.00
CA PHE A 479 5.50 -11.76 -4.15
C PHE A 479 6.90 -11.27 -3.76
N LEU A 480 6.99 -10.48 -2.69
CA LEU A 480 8.25 -9.98 -2.12
C LEU A 480 9.17 -11.14 -1.70
N MET A 481 8.64 -12.10 -0.95
CA MET A 481 9.38 -13.28 -0.48
C MET A 481 9.82 -14.18 -1.64
N LYS A 482 9.04 -14.26 -2.73
CA LYS A 482 9.43 -14.97 -3.96
C LYS A 482 10.59 -14.32 -4.72
N GLN A 483 10.87 -13.04 -4.51
CA GLN A 483 12.10 -12.43 -5.05
C GLN A 483 13.37 -12.96 -4.37
N GLY A 484 13.21 -13.65 -3.23
CA GLY A 484 14.29 -14.02 -2.34
C GLY A 484 14.81 -12.82 -1.55
N LEU A 485 15.72 -13.09 -0.62
CA LEU A 485 16.38 -12.05 0.15
C LEU A 485 17.52 -11.41 -0.66
N LEU A 486 17.97 -10.25 -0.19
CA LEU A 486 19.18 -9.61 -0.68
C LEU A 486 20.39 -10.54 -0.50
N PRO A 487 21.41 -10.47 -1.37
CA PRO A 487 22.62 -11.26 -1.23
C PRO A 487 23.29 -11.04 0.13
N GLU A 488 23.90 -12.09 0.71
CA GLU A 488 24.49 -12.02 2.05
C GLU A 488 25.59 -10.96 2.18
N MET A 489 26.30 -10.64 1.10
CA MET A 489 27.27 -9.53 1.07
C MET A 489 26.58 -8.18 1.27
N GLU A 490 25.41 -7.98 0.67
CA GLU A 490 24.63 -6.75 0.80
C GLU A 490 23.99 -6.66 2.18
N GLN A 491 23.47 -7.79 2.71
CA GLN A 491 22.99 -7.83 4.09
C GLN A 491 24.09 -7.48 5.12
N ARG A 492 25.32 -7.95 4.91
CA ARG A 492 26.47 -7.56 5.74
C ARG A 492 26.80 -6.08 5.62
N ARG A 493 26.70 -5.50 4.42
CA ARG A 493 26.87 -4.05 4.21
C ARG A 493 25.82 -3.29 5.02
N LEU A 494 24.54 -3.64 4.89
CA LEU A 494 23.43 -2.99 5.61
C LEU A 494 23.62 -3.05 7.13
N ARG A 495 23.99 -4.21 7.68
CA ARG A 495 24.33 -4.35 9.11
C ARG A 495 25.48 -3.45 9.55
N LYS A 496 26.46 -3.19 8.67
CA LYS A 496 27.62 -2.35 8.96
C LYS A 496 27.32 -0.86 8.85
N VAL A 497 26.51 -0.45 7.87
CA VAL A 497 26.28 0.97 7.58
C VAL A 497 25.18 1.58 8.43
N HIS A 498 24.17 0.82 8.83
CA HIS A 498 23.05 1.31 9.65
C HIS A 498 23.37 1.31 11.15
N ASP A 499 22.65 2.14 11.91
CA ASP A 499 22.88 2.32 13.34
C ASP A 499 22.66 1.05 14.17
N ASP A 500 23.57 0.75 15.10
CA ASP A 500 23.43 -0.31 16.11
C ASP A 500 22.12 -0.21 16.90
N ALA A 501 21.60 1.01 17.09
CA ALA A 501 20.34 1.25 17.78
C ALA A 501 19.15 0.56 17.09
N PHE A 502 19.16 0.46 15.76
CA PHE A 502 18.15 -0.27 15.00
C PHE A 502 18.25 -1.77 15.26
N PHE A 503 19.45 -2.35 15.22
CA PHE A 503 19.66 -3.79 15.47
C PHE A 503 19.43 -4.23 16.93
N LYS A 504 19.22 -3.28 17.85
CA LYS A 504 18.79 -3.53 19.23
C LYS A 504 17.27 -3.70 19.40
N LEU A 505 16.47 -3.51 18.35
CA LEU A 505 15.03 -3.76 18.39
C LEU A 505 14.72 -5.26 18.60
N ARG A 506 13.57 -5.56 19.18
CA ARG A 506 13.07 -6.91 19.46
C ARG A 506 11.62 -7.07 18.97
N HIS A 507 11.12 -8.30 18.99
CA HIS A 507 9.78 -8.66 18.53
C HIS A 507 8.67 -7.77 19.13
N HIS A 508 8.80 -7.42 20.40
CA HIS A 508 7.83 -6.61 21.14
C HIS A 508 8.02 -5.09 20.97
N ASP A 509 8.97 -4.60 20.16
CA ASP A 509 9.07 -3.16 19.91
C ASP A 509 8.07 -2.74 18.83
N SER A 510 7.24 -1.75 19.14
CA SER A 510 6.16 -1.27 18.27
C SER A 510 6.66 -0.75 16.92
N VAL A 511 5.81 -0.80 15.90
CA VAL A 511 6.10 -0.24 14.56
C VAL A 511 6.49 1.24 14.59
N ASP A 512 5.97 2.03 15.55
CA ASP A 512 6.39 3.42 15.74
C ASP A 512 7.87 3.50 16.13
N GLU A 513 8.31 2.63 17.04
CA GLU A 513 9.70 2.57 17.51
C GLU A 513 10.65 2.00 16.43
N VAL A 514 10.20 0.97 15.70
CA VAL A 514 10.93 0.41 14.54
C VAL A 514 11.13 1.49 13.48
N GLY A 515 10.05 2.14 13.05
CA GLY A 515 10.08 3.21 12.04
C GLY A 515 10.91 4.42 12.49
N ARG A 516 10.81 4.83 13.76
CA ARG A 516 11.60 5.94 14.32
C ARG A 516 13.11 5.67 14.27
N ARG A 517 13.55 4.47 14.66
CA ARG A 517 14.98 4.10 14.62
C ARG A 517 15.48 3.90 13.19
N ALA A 518 14.66 3.31 12.32
CA ALA A 518 14.98 3.18 10.90
C ALA A 518 15.16 4.57 10.25
N LEU A 519 14.23 5.49 10.47
CA LEU A 519 14.28 6.85 9.92
C LEU A 519 15.50 7.63 10.41
N ALA A 520 15.84 7.52 11.70
CA ALA A 520 17.05 8.13 12.26
C ALA A 520 18.33 7.60 11.58
N SER A 521 18.42 6.29 11.39
CA SER A 521 19.53 5.63 10.69
C SER A 521 19.61 6.05 9.22
N LEU A 522 18.47 6.10 8.52
CA LEU A 522 18.40 6.54 7.12
C LEU A 522 18.90 7.98 6.94
N ARG A 523 18.53 8.91 7.82
CA ARG A 523 19.01 10.31 7.74
C ARG A 523 20.53 10.43 7.75
N ARG A 524 21.23 9.48 8.37
CA ARG A 524 22.69 9.43 8.39
C ARG A 524 23.28 8.69 7.19
N VAL A 525 22.67 7.57 6.81
CA VAL A 525 23.23 6.65 5.79
C VAL A 525 22.88 7.09 4.36
N VAL A 526 21.70 7.66 4.15
CA VAL A 526 21.17 8.11 2.85
C VAL A 526 20.56 9.51 2.97
N PRO A 527 21.36 10.53 3.35
CA PRO A 527 20.85 11.88 3.65
C PRO A 527 20.14 12.54 2.45
N HIS A 528 20.50 12.16 1.22
CA HIS A 528 19.91 12.70 -0.01
C HIS A 528 18.40 12.44 -0.11
N LEU A 529 17.88 11.37 0.52
CA LEU A 529 16.44 11.09 0.56
C LEU A 529 15.63 12.15 1.36
N PHE A 530 16.31 12.95 2.17
CA PHE A 530 15.70 13.96 3.04
C PHE A 530 15.88 15.39 2.53
N GLU A 531 16.43 15.54 1.33
CA GLU A 531 16.57 16.82 0.66
C GLU A 531 15.24 17.26 0.04
N GLY A 532 15.00 18.58 0.01
CA GLY A 532 13.73 19.14 -0.47
C GLY A 532 13.42 18.84 -1.95
N ALA A 533 14.40 18.42 -2.75
CA ALA A 533 14.23 18.14 -4.18
C ALA A 533 13.29 16.96 -4.47
N LEU A 534 13.20 16.00 -3.54
CA LEU A 534 12.35 14.81 -3.66
C LEU A 534 10.92 15.04 -3.14
N MET A 535 10.64 16.20 -2.55
CA MET A 535 9.35 16.53 -1.97
C MET A 535 8.58 17.50 -2.86
N GLN A 536 7.30 17.23 -3.06
CA GLN A 536 6.32 18.19 -3.55
C GLN A 536 5.81 19.01 -2.38
N LYS A 537 5.52 20.30 -2.59
CA LYS A 537 4.86 21.15 -1.60
C LYS A 537 3.63 21.81 -2.22
N ALA A 538 2.57 21.94 -1.44
CA ALA A 538 1.40 22.74 -1.80
C ALA A 538 0.69 23.26 -0.56
N SER A 539 -0.03 24.37 -0.71
CA SER A 539 -0.94 24.85 0.32
C SER A 539 -2.16 23.93 0.39
N SER A 540 -2.52 23.44 1.57
CA SER A 540 -3.76 22.73 1.83
C SER A 540 -4.74 23.67 2.52
N ALA A 541 -5.85 23.97 1.86
CA ALA A 541 -6.95 24.70 2.48
C ALA A 541 -7.52 23.91 3.68
N GLY A 542 -7.67 22.59 3.52
CA GLY A 542 -8.26 21.73 4.55
C GLY A 542 -7.43 21.63 5.83
N PHE A 543 -6.11 21.61 5.75
CA PHE A 543 -5.24 21.63 6.94
C PHE A 543 -4.80 23.04 7.37
N GLY A 544 -5.13 24.07 6.59
CA GLY A 544 -4.74 25.46 6.87
C GLY A 544 -3.23 25.68 6.95
N GLY A 545 -2.46 25.04 6.05
CA GLY A 545 -1.00 25.05 6.08
C GLY A 545 -0.34 24.50 4.82
N THR A 546 0.98 24.53 4.76
CA THR A 546 1.74 23.95 3.64
C THR A 546 2.02 22.48 3.92
N VAL A 547 1.56 21.59 3.05
CA VAL A 547 1.89 20.17 3.13
C VAL A 547 3.04 19.86 2.20
N ALA A 548 3.98 19.03 2.67
CA ALA A 548 5.03 18.45 1.85
C ALA A 548 4.91 16.92 1.84
N TRP A 549 5.01 16.30 0.66
CA TRP A 549 4.94 14.84 0.47
C TRP A 549 5.90 14.39 -0.64
N PRO A 550 6.27 13.10 -0.73
CA PRO A 550 7.15 12.60 -1.78
C PRO A 550 6.61 12.84 -3.20
N LYS A 551 7.48 13.26 -4.13
CA LYS A 551 7.16 13.34 -5.56
C LYS A 551 6.94 11.94 -6.14
N GLU A 552 6.12 11.86 -7.19
CA GLU A 552 5.88 10.62 -7.91
C GLU A 552 7.16 10.09 -8.57
N ALA A 553 7.38 8.78 -8.44
CA ALA A 553 8.56 8.11 -8.97
C ALA A 553 8.48 7.84 -10.48
N VAL A 554 7.28 7.96 -11.06
CA VAL A 554 6.98 7.56 -12.44
C VAL A 554 7.01 8.76 -13.39
N LYS A 555 7.70 8.61 -14.52
CA LYS A 555 7.57 9.46 -15.70
C LYS A 555 7.21 8.61 -16.93
N VAL A 556 6.26 9.06 -17.74
CA VAL A 556 5.87 8.42 -19.00
C VAL A 556 5.84 9.46 -20.11
N GLU A 557 6.46 9.14 -21.25
CA GLU A 557 6.52 10.03 -22.41
C GLU A 557 5.13 10.47 -22.89
N GLY A 558 4.97 11.79 -23.01
CA GLY A 558 3.74 12.42 -23.48
C GLY A 558 2.61 12.46 -22.43
N LEU A 559 2.87 12.05 -21.19
CA LEU A 559 1.88 12.05 -20.12
C LEU A 559 2.27 12.93 -18.95
N ARG A 560 1.25 13.50 -18.32
CA ARG A 560 1.37 14.10 -17.00
C ARG A 560 1.15 13.04 -15.92
N VAL A 561 2.05 12.99 -14.95
CA VAL A 561 1.93 12.19 -13.72
C VAL A 561 2.21 13.11 -12.54
N GLY A 562 1.33 13.10 -11.54
CA GLY A 562 1.38 13.96 -10.36
C GLY A 562 0.00 14.48 -9.97
N HIS A 563 -0.12 14.93 -8.72
CA HIS A 563 -1.40 15.35 -8.16
C HIS A 563 -1.84 16.74 -8.63
N LEU A 564 -3.16 16.90 -8.83
CA LEU A 564 -3.81 18.18 -9.12
C LEU A 564 -4.27 18.91 -7.85
N ARG A 565 -4.28 18.23 -6.70
CA ARG A 565 -4.81 18.74 -5.43
C ARG A 565 -3.89 18.37 -4.28
N ALA A 566 -3.79 19.27 -3.30
CA ALA A 566 -3.17 18.98 -2.02
C ALA A 566 -4.05 18.01 -1.22
N THR A 567 -3.44 17.39 -0.21
CA THR A 567 -4.17 16.60 0.77
C THR A 567 -5.17 17.46 1.57
N ARG A 568 -6.19 16.82 2.14
CA ARG A 568 -7.21 17.44 2.98
C ARG A 568 -7.76 16.45 4.03
N PRO A 569 -8.27 16.93 5.18
CA PRO A 569 -8.75 16.06 6.24
C PRO A 569 -10.00 15.28 5.85
N ASN A 570 -10.21 14.10 6.44
CA ASN A 570 -11.41 13.31 6.20
C ASN A 570 -12.70 14.14 6.44
N GLY A 571 -13.61 14.14 5.46
CA GLY A 571 -14.91 14.80 5.57
C GLY A 571 -14.89 16.31 5.34
N TYR A 572 -13.83 16.84 4.73
CA TYR A 572 -13.69 18.28 4.47
C TYR A 572 -14.59 18.82 3.35
N ASP A 573 -14.86 18.02 2.32
CA ASP A 573 -15.53 18.47 1.10
C ASP A 573 -17.03 18.15 1.09
N GLU A 574 -17.77 18.88 0.26
CA GLU A 574 -19.17 18.61 -0.05
C GLU A 574 -19.33 17.35 -0.92
N ALA A 575 -20.45 16.65 -0.74
CA ALA A 575 -20.73 15.39 -1.43
C ALA A 575 -21.19 15.60 -2.89
N SER A 576 -20.26 15.97 -3.79
CA SER A 576 -20.54 16.34 -5.19
C SER A 576 -19.45 15.97 -6.19
N TRP A 577 -19.85 15.66 -7.42
CA TRP A 577 -18.95 15.56 -8.59
C TRP A 577 -18.74 16.91 -9.31
N ALA A 578 -19.32 17.99 -8.80
CA ALA A 578 -19.11 19.35 -9.32
C ALA A 578 -17.84 19.98 -8.73
N ASP A 579 -17.28 20.96 -9.44
CA ASP A 579 -16.24 21.86 -8.93
C ASP A 579 -14.95 21.17 -8.47
N TRP A 580 -14.44 20.22 -9.26
CA TRP A 580 -13.19 19.50 -9.01
C TRP A 580 -11.96 20.35 -9.38
N GLU A 581 -11.61 21.28 -8.49
CA GLU A 581 -10.58 22.30 -8.67
C GLU A 581 -9.16 21.74 -8.89
N VAL A 582 -8.30 22.52 -9.55
CA VAL A 582 -6.85 22.29 -9.53
C VAL A 582 -6.27 23.28 -8.53
N ASP A 583 -5.51 22.79 -7.54
CA ASP A 583 -4.94 23.66 -6.53
C ASP A 583 -3.78 24.49 -7.11
N ALA A 584 -3.74 25.76 -6.71
CA ALA A 584 -2.73 26.71 -7.17
C ALA A 584 -1.31 26.19 -6.93
N GLY A 585 -0.47 26.26 -7.96
CA GLY A 585 0.92 25.80 -7.92
C GLY A 585 1.12 24.32 -8.25
N LEU A 586 0.06 23.51 -8.29
CA LEU A 586 0.15 22.12 -8.77
C LEU A 586 0.00 22.00 -10.29
N GLU A 587 -0.54 23.03 -10.95
CA GLU A 587 -0.69 23.14 -12.41
C GLU A 587 0.62 22.96 -13.18
N LYS A 588 1.74 23.48 -12.66
CA LYS A 588 3.06 23.53 -13.33
C LYS A 588 4.14 22.64 -12.68
N ALA A 589 3.88 22.10 -11.48
CA ALA A 589 4.91 21.44 -10.67
C ALA A 589 5.41 20.08 -11.22
N SER A 590 4.75 19.51 -12.23
CA SER A 590 5.20 18.30 -12.93
C SER A 590 6.00 18.58 -14.21
N GLN A 591 6.20 19.85 -14.59
CA GLN A 591 6.76 20.26 -15.89
C GLN A 591 8.22 20.75 -15.82
N ALA A 592 8.76 20.95 -14.62
CA ALA A 592 10.14 21.40 -14.45
C ALA A 592 11.03 20.21 -14.05
N GLN A 593 11.57 19.50 -15.04
CA GLN A 593 13.01 19.24 -15.19
C GLN A 593 13.24 18.36 -16.43
N PRO A 594 14.17 18.77 -17.31
CA PRO A 594 14.50 18.05 -18.55
C PRO A 594 14.91 16.59 -18.31
#